data_AF-F4PM77-F1
#
_entry.id   AF-F4PM77-F1
#
_cell.length_a   1.000
_cell.length_b   1.000
_cell.length_c   1.000
_cell.angle_alpha   90.00
_cell.angle_beta   90.00
_cell.angle_gamma   90.00
#
_symmetry.space_group_name_H-M   'P 1'
#
loop_
_entity.id
_entity.type
_entity.pdbx_description
1 polymer ?
#
loop_
_entity_poly.entity_id
_entity_poly.type
_entity_poly.pdbx_seq_one_letter_code
_entity_poly.pdbx_strand_id
1 'polypeptide(L)' 'MTIKSLSFTRLKLKSEDLRLQLDGYQNVKTIIVERCDFDLLDFMLIVSTLCPNLETLDISDNPNI' A
#
# COMPACT_ATOMS: atom_id res chain seq x y z
N MET A 1 2.00 9.44 17.11
CA MET A 1 0.69 8.91 16.69
C MET A 1 0.98 7.63 15.91
N THR A 2 0.52 6.46 16.36
CA THR A 2 0.88 5.18 15.71
C THR A 2 -0.23 4.79 14.74
N ILE A 3 0.01 4.96 13.45
CA ILE A 3 -0.93 4.54 12.41
C ILE A 3 -0.79 3.03 12.22
N LYS A 4 -1.91 2.31 12.35
CA LYS A 4 -1.98 0.84 12.26
C LYS A 4 -2.65 0.35 10.97
N SER A 5 -3.41 1.23 10.29
CA SER A 5 -4.14 0.89 9.07
C SER A 5 -4.09 2.06 8.10
N LEU A 6 -3.96 1.74 6.81
CA LEU A 6 -4.02 2.67 5.69
C LEU A 6 -5.04 2.19 4.67
N SER A 7 -5.77 3.14 4.10
CA SER A 7 -6.71 2.88 3.02
C SER A 7 -6.51 3.89 1.91
N PHE A 8 -6.36 3.39 0.69
CA PHE A 8 -6.19 4.15 -0.52
C PHE A 8 -7.38 3.86 -1.45
N THR A 9 -8.07 4.91 -1.90
CA THR A 9 -9.25 4.77 -2.75
C THR A 9 -9.12 5.71 -3.94
N ARG A 10 -9.26 5.19 -5.16
CA ARG A 10 -9.21 5.97 -6.42
C ARG A 10 -7.93 6.78 -6.61
N LEU A 11 -6.79 6.22 -6.20
CA LEU A 11 -5.48 6.83 -6.36
C LEU A 11 -4.70 6.14 -7.48
N LYS A 12 -4.01 6.91 -8.31
CA LYS A 12 -2.98 6.36 -9.19
C LYS A 12 -1.69 6.31 -8.38
N LEU A 13 -1.24 5.11 -8.03
CA LEU A 13 -0.09 4.92 -7.15
C LEU A 13 1.12 4.62 -8.03
N LYS A 14 1.96 5.62 -8.27
CA LYS A 14 3.30 5.39 -8.84
C LYS A 14 4.24 4.92 -7.73
N SER A 15 5.17 4.03 -8.07
CA SER A 15 6.08 3.37 -7.13
C SER A 15 6.86 4.35 -6.25
N GLU A 16 7.36 5.47 -6.81
CA GLU A 16 8.08 6.48 -6.04
C GLU A 16 7.19 7.25 -5.07
N ASP A 17 5.97 7.61 -5.49
CA ASP A 17 5.00 8.31 -4.66
C ASP A 17 4.54 7.42 -3.49
N LEU A 18 4.31 6.14 -3.75
CA LEU A 18 3.90 5.17 -2.74
C LEU A 18 5.01 4.95 -1.70
N ARG A 19 6.26 4.82 -2.14
CA ARG A 19 7.40 4.68 -1.24
C ARG A 19 7.52 5.87 -0.30
N LEU A 20 7.46 7.09 -0.82
CA LEU A 20 7.51 8.31 0.00
C LEU A 20 6.36 8.39 1.01
N GLN A 21 5.16 7.93 0.62
CA GLN A 21 4.03 7.90 1.54
C GLN A 21 4.15 6.80 2.60
N LEU A 22 4.71 5.64 2.27
CA LEU A 22 4.82 4.50 3.18
C LEU A 22 6.06 4.53 4.11
N ASP A 23 7.09 5.32 3.78
CA ASP A 23 8.35 5.40 4.55
C ASP A 23 8.17 5.85 6.03
N GLY A 24 7.01 6.40 6.38
CA GLY A 24 6.66 6.77 7.75
C GLY A 24 5.77 5.76 8.51
N TYR A 25 5.33 4.69 7.86
CA TYR A 25 4.24 3.83 8.34
C TYR A 25 4.68 2.40 8.72
N GLN A 26 5.80 2.28 9.43
CA GLN A 26 6.41 0.99 9.79
C GLN A 26 5.57 0.09 10.74
N ASN A 27 4.54 0.65 11.38
CA ASN A 27 3.64 -0.08 12.30
C ASN A 27 2.30 -0.47 11.67
N VAL A 28 2.16 -0.29 10.36
CA VAL A 28 0.93 -0.67 9.66
C VAL A 28 0.78 -2.18 9.61
N LYS A 29 -0.39 -2.63 10.03
CA LYS A 29 -0.84 -4.03 10.01
C LYS A 29 -1.82 -4.30 8.88
N THR A 30 -2.50 -3.26 8.40
CA THR A 30 -3.53 -3.39 7.37
C THR A 30 -3.35 -2.34 6.29
N ILE A 31 -3.30 -2.77 5.04
CA ILE A 31 -3.36 -1.91 3.86
C ILE A 31 -4.55 -2.38 3.02
N ILE A 32 -5.42 -1.44 2.69
CA ILE A 32 -6.54 -1.65 1.78
C ILE A 32 -6.33 -0.71 0.59
N VAL A 33 -6.33 -1.27 -0.61
CA VAL A 33 -6.21 -0.52 -1.86
C VAL A 33 -7.41 -0.84 -2.73
N GLU A 34 -8.20 0.18 -3.06
CA GLU A 34 -9.43 0.02 -3.82
C GLU A 34 -9.46 1.01 -4.99
N ARG A 35 -9.83 0.49 -6.17
CA ARG A 35 -10.03 1.26 -7.41
C ARG A 35 -8.82 2.12 -7.78
N CYS A 36 -7.63 1.63 -7.48
CA CYS A 36 -6.36 2.25 -7.78
C CYS A 36 -5.75 1.66 -9.05
N ASP A 37 -4.78 2.38 -9.60
CA ASP A 37 -3.98 1.99 -10.76
C ASP A 37 -2.51 1.99 -10.36
N PHE A 38 -1.88 0.81 -10.39
CA PHE A 38 -0.48 0.60 -9.98
C PHE A 38 0.10 -0.67 -10.59
N ASP A 39 1.44 -0.73 -10.64
CA ASP A 39 2.15 -1.97 -10.95
C ASP A 39 2.22 -2.86 -9.71
N LEU A 40 1.67 -4.08 -9.81
CA LEU A 40 1.58 -5.01 -8.70
C LEU A 40 2.95 -5.39 -8.13
N LEU A 41 3.93 -5.58 -9.02
CA LEU A 41 5.25 -6.10 -8.66
C LEU A 41 6.03 -5.06 -7.87
N ASP A 42 6.03 -3.82 -8.35
CA ASP A 42 6.59 -2.67 -7.64
C ASP A 42 5.88 -2.41 -6.32
N PHE A 43 4.54 -2.45 -6.31
CA PHE A 43 3.75 -2.24 -5.09
C PHE A 43 4.11 -3.27 -4.02
N MET A 44 4.19 -4.55 -4.38
CA MET A 44 4.57 -5.62 -3.47
C MET A 44 6.01 -5.48 -2.96
N LEU A 45 6.94 -5.03 -3.80
CA LEU A 45 8.32 -4.75 -3.39
C LEU A 45 8.37 -3.65 -2.33
N ILE A 46 7.62 -2.57 -2.53
CA ILE A 46 7.58 -1.44 -1.61
C ILE A 46 6.95 -1.86 -0.28
N VAL A 47 5.79 -2.51 -0.33
CA VAL A 47 5.06 -2.93 0.88
C VAL A 47 5.89 -3.91 1.72
N SER A 48 6.52 -4.90 1.09
CA SER A 48 7.39 -5.85 1.80
C SER A 48 8.62 -5.20 2.42
N THR A 49 9.12 -4.10 1.85
CA THR A 49 10.27 -3.37 2.37
C THR A 49 9.91 -2.40 3.50
N LEU A 50 8.79 -1.68 3.36
CA LEU A 50 8.45 -0.55 4.23
C LEU A 50 7.41 -0.88 5.31
N CYS A 51 6.64 -1.96 5.13
CA CYS A 51 5.60 -2.38 6.06
C CYS A 51 5.90 -3.79 6.63
N PRO A 52 6.99 -3.94 7.41
CA PRO A 52 7.43 -5.26 7.89
C PRO A 52 6.44 -5.93 8.86
N ASN A 53 5.50 -5.16 9.42
CA ASN A 53 4.48 -5.64 10.35
C ASN A 53 3.12 -5.85 9.68
N LEU A 54 3.06 -5.86 8.34
CA LEU A 54 1.79 -6.00 7.63
C LEU A 54 1.21 -7.41 7.83
N GLU A 55 -0.02 -7.46 8.32
CA GLU A 55 -0.78 -8.69 8.57
C GLU A 55 -1.87 -8.89 7.50
N THR A 56 -2.36 -7.80 6.90
CA THR A 56 -3.46 -7.83 5.94
C THR A 56 -3.20 -6.87 4.79
N LEU A 57 -3.27 -7.39 3.57
CA LEU A 57 -3.27 -6.61 2.34
C LEU A 57 -4.52 -6.98 1.53
N ASP A 58 -5.40 -6.00 1.30
CA ASP A 58 -6.55 -6.14 0.43
C ASP A 58 -6.36 -5.29 -0.83
N ILE A 59 -6.36 -5.93 -1.99
CA ILE A 59 -6.27 -5.30 -3.31
C ILE A 59 -7.40 -5.77 -4.24
N SER A 60 -8.47 -6.35 -3.68
CA SER A 60 -9.50 -7.05 -4.46
C SER A 60 -10.38 -6.15 -5.34
N ASP A 61 -10.61 -4.88 -4.95
CA ASP A 61 -11.38 -3.91 -5.75
C ASP A 61 -10.50 -3.14 -6.77
N ASN A 62 -9.52 -3.80 -7.41
CA ASN A 62 -8.72 -3.19 -8.46
C ASN A 62 -8.73 -4.03 -9.75
N PRO A 63 -9.61 -3.72 -10.71
CA PRO A 63 -9.88 -4.60 -11.85
C PRO A 63 -8.77 -4.68 -12.92
N ASN A 64 -7.75 -3.82 -12.84
CA ASN A 64 -6.71 -3.65 -13.86
C ASN A 64 -5.30 -4.00 -13.36
N ILE A 65 -5.21 -4.78 -12.29
CA ILE A 65 -3.96 -5.14 -11.60
C ILE A 65 -3.59 -6.59 -11.90
#